data_AF-A0A419GLL4-F1
#
_entry.id   AF-A0A419GLL4-F1
#
_cell.length_a   1.000
_cell.length_b   1.000
_cell.length_c   1.000
_cell.angle_alpha   90.00
_cell.angle_beta   90.00
_cell.angle_gamma   90.00
#
_symmetry.space_group_name_H-M   'P 1'
#
loop_
_entity.id
_entity.type
_entity.pdbx_description
1 polymer ?
#
loop_
_entity_poly.entity_id
_entity_poly.type
_entity_poly.pdbx_seq_one_letter_code
_entity_poly.pdbx_strand_id
1 'polypeptide(L)'
;MKSNAPKWLRLILSTFGMWVSLWVLANAMATVIPDRDSGEDWIDALTNAVMIERRGGGGHPGVRFEPYIEQLQIVRAQFRRGDEAATYAAMNRLMDMLETRENGIPAATADWLFDFCYVVTPARYHDVSRHIDKFIKHQYGEMGG
;
A
#
# COMPACT_ATOMS: atom_id res chain seq x y z
N MET A 1 -61.90 41.81 -22.51
CA MET A 1 -60.55 42.19 -22.99
C MET A 1 -59.71 40.92 -23.15
N LYS A 2 -59.21 40.65 -24.37
CA LYS A 2 -58.35 39.51 -24.70
C LYS A 2 -56.90 39.85 -24.31
N SER A 3 -56.29 39.06 -23.43
CA SER A 3 -54.83 39.07 -23.25
C SER A 3 -54.21 38.03 -24.17
N ASN A 4 -53.64 38.50 -25.29
CA ASN A 4 -52.86 37.68 -26.22
C ASN A 4 -51.40 37.70 -25.75
N ALA A 5 -51.02 36.80 -24.85
CA ALA A 5 -49.61 36.57 -24.58
C ALA A 5 -48.95 35.94 -25.83
N PRO A 6 -47.83 36.48 -26.31
CA PRO A 6 -47.23 36.03 -27.56
C PRO A 6 -46.49 34.69 -27.38
N LYS A 7 -46.63 33.80 -28.37
CA LYS A 7 -46.19 32.39 -28.31
C LYS A 7 -44.69 32.17 -28.05
N TRP A 8 -43.85 33.19 -28.26
CA TRP A 8 -42.40 33.13 -27.98
C TRP A 8 -42.06 33.16 -26.49
N LEU A 9 -42.98 33.63 -25.63
CA LEU A 9 -42.76 33.67 -24.17
C LEU A 9 -42.85 32.27 -23.52
N ARG A 10 -43.51 31.30 -24.18
CA ARG A 10 -43.58 29.90 -23.73
C ARG A 10 -42.38 29.05 -24.14
N LEU A 11 -41.53 29.56 -25.03
CA LEU A 11 -40.36 28.84 -25.53
C LEU A 11 -39.08 29.11 -24.72
N ILE A 12 -39.06 30.17 -23.91
CA ILE A 12 -37.87 30.58 -23.13
C ILE A 12 -37.82 29.93 -21.73
N LEU A 13 -38.93 29.38 -21.23
CA LEU A 13 -38.96 28.66 -19.94
C LEU A 13 -38.64 27.16 -20.03
N SER A 14 -38.37 26.63 -21.23
CA SER A 14 -38.09 25.18 -21.43
C SER A 14 -36.62 24.83 -21.65
N THR A 15 -35.71 25.80 -21.74
CA THR A 15 -34.30 25.55 -22.07
C THR A 15 -33.33 25.72 -20.90
N PHE A 16 -33.75 26.34 -19.79
CA PHE A 16 -32.88 26.47 -18.60
C PHE A 16 -32.90 25.24 -17.68
N GLY A 17 -33.93 24.39 -17.74
CA GLY A 17 -34.00 23.14 -16.96
C GLY A 17 -33.23 21.95 -17.55
N MET A 18 -32.87 22.02 -18.85
CA MET A 18 -32.25 20.91 -19.58
C MET A 18 -30.72 21.06 -19.74
N TRP A 19 -30.12 22.11 -19.17
CA TRP A 19 -28.66 22.26 -19.12
C TRP A 19 -28.07 22.13 -17.70
N VAL A 20 -28.88 22.31 -16.65
CA VAL A 20 -28.43 22.00 -15.28
C VAL A 20 -28.39 20.49 -15.06
N SER A 21 -29.27 19.71 -15.70
CA SER A 21 -29.24 18.25 -15.59
C SER A 21 -28.03 17.61 -16.27
N LEU A 22 -27.47 18.24 -17.32
CA LEU A 22 -26.23 17.75 -17.94
C LEU A 22 -24.98 18.18 -17.16
N TRP A 23 -25.05 19.28 -16.39
CA TRP A 23 -23.92 19.76 -15.56
C TRP A 23 -23.88 19.11 -14.16
N VAL A 24 -25.04 18.76 -13.60
CA VAL A 24 -25.15 18.02 -12.33
C VAL A 24 -24.87 16.53 -12.53
N LEU A 25 -25.21 15.94 -13.69
CA LEU A 25 -24.79 14.57 -14.03
C LEU A 25 -23.33 14.47 -14.48
N ALA A 26 -22.72 15.56 -14.99
CA ALA A 26 -21.29 15.58 -15.30
C ALA A 26 -20.39 15.72 -14.05
N ASN A 27 -20.90 16.31 -12.95
CA ASN A 27 -20.11 16.50 -11.72
C ASN A 27 -20.40 15.49 -10.60
N ALA A 28 -21.44 14.66 -10.72
CA ALA A 28 -21.70 13.55 -9.78
C ALA A 28 -20.93 12.26 -10.12
N MET A 29 -20.17 12.27 -11.23
CA MET A 29 -19.19 11.24 -11.62
C MET A 29 -17.77 11.81 -11.63
N ALA A 30 -17.50 12.86 -10.84
CA ALA A 30 -16.21 12.93 -10.19
C ALA A 30 -16.23 11.83 -9.15
N THR A 31 -16.00 10.61 -9.64
CA THR A 31 -15.68 9.45 -8.84
C THR A 31 -14.79 9.96 -7.72
N VAL A 32 -15.21 9.72 -6.48
CA VAL A 32 -14.24 9.38 -5.43
C VAL A 32 -13.57 8.11 -5.96
N ILE A 33 -12.66 8.27 -6.94
CA ILE A 33 -11.44 7.52 -6.96
C ILE A 33 -10.85 7.99 -5.64
N PRO A 34 -10.78 7.16 -4.58
CA PRO A 34 -9.77 7.44 -3.59
C PRO A 34 -8.52 7.60 -4.43
N ASP A 35 -8.01 8.83 -4.52
CA ASP A 35 -6.64 9.01 -4.96
C ASP A 35 -5.89 8.13 -3.99
N ARG A 36 -5.50 6.97 -4.51
CA ARG A 36 -4.92 5.95 -3.71
C ARG A 36 -3.55 6.56 -3.48
N ASP A 37 -3.38 7.21 -2.35
CA ASP A 37 -2.10 7.42 -1.66
C ASP A 37 -1.40 6.06 -1.35
N SER A 38 -1.72 5.00 -2.10
CA SER A 38 -1.21 3.64 -2.07
C SER A 38 0.24 3.50 -2.50
N GLY A 39 0.93 4.62 -2.76
CA GLY A 39 2.35 4.60 -3.05
C GLY A 39 3.13 4.06 -1.85
N GLU A 40 2.83 4.58 -0.65
CA GLU A 40 3.59 4.27 0.57
C GLU A 40 2.84 3.39 1.57
N ASP A 41 1.53 3.16 1.41
CA ASP A 41 0.70 2.41 2.37
C ASP A 41 1.29 1.04 2.77
N TRP A 42 1.92 0.35 1.81
CA TRP A 42 2.57 -0.93 2.06
C TRP A 42 3.83 -0.79 2.94
N ILE A 43 4.56 0.31 2.82
CA ILE A 43 5.72 0.63 3.67
C ILE A 43 5.23 0.95 5.09
N ASP A 44 4.13 1.68 5.21
CA ASP A 44 3.48 1.96 6.50
C ASP A 44 2.97 0.67 7.16
N ALA A 45 2.35 -0.23 6.39
CA ALA A 45 1.93 -1.54 6.88
C ALA A 45 3.10 -2.37 7.41
N LEU A 46 4.22 -2.45 6.66
CA LEU A 46 5.44 -3.15 7.11
C LEU A 46 6.04 -2.51 8.36
N THR A 47 6.11 -1.17 8.39
CA THR A 47 6.63 -0.44 9.55
C THR A 47 5.78 -0.72 10.79
N ASN A 48 4.47 -0.71 10.64
CA ASN A 48 3.55 -1.03 11.73
C ASN A 48 3.68 -2.48 12.19
N ALA A 49 3.82 -3.43 11.27
CA ALA A 49 4.07 -4.84 11.60
C ALA A 49 5.33 -5.02 12.46
N VAL A 50 6.46 -4.44 12.03
CA VAL A 50 7.72 -4.47 12.81
C VAL A 50 7.54 -3.80 14.19
N MET A 51 6.80 -2.70 14.25
CA MET A 51 6.53 -2.00 15.51
C MET A 51 5.60 -2.77 16.45
N ILE A 52 4.65 -3.54 15.92
CA ILE A 52 3.80 -4.45 16.71
C ILE A 52 4.65 -5.58 17.27
N GLU A 53 5.50 -6.22 16.46
CA GLU A 53 6.42 -7.26 16.92
C GLU A 53 7.41 -6.72 17.95
N ARG A 54 7.94 -5.51 17.76
CA ARG A 54 8.78 -4.85 18.77
C ARG A 54 8.05 -4.65 20.11
N ARG A 55 6.73 -4.42 20.10
CA ARG A 55 5.90 -4.19 21.30
C ARG A 55 5.39 -5.49 21.93
N GLY A 56 5.02 -6.47 21.12
CA GLY A 56 4.39 -7.73 21.54
C GLY A 56 5.36 -8.92 21.62
N GLY A 57 6.33 -8.97 20.70
CA GLY A 57 7.40 -9.96 20.57
C GLY A 57 8.61 -9.66 21.44
N GLY A 58 8.39 -9.69 22.76
CA GLY A 58 9.43 -9.97 23.75
C GLY A 58 10.43 -8.84 24.02
N GLY A 59 10.43 -8.35 25.26
CA GLY A 59 11.64 -7.86 25.94
C GLY A 59 12.65 -8.99 26.14
N HIS A 60 13.00 -9.71 25.07
CA HIS A 60 14.06 -10.71 25.05
C HIS A 60 15.38 -9.95 25.04
N PRO A 61 16.24 -10.14 26.06
CA PRO A 61 17.49 -9.41 26.16
C PRO A 61 18.33 -9.59 24.88
N GLY A 62 18.66 -8.48 24.22
CA GLY A 62 19.56 -8.48 23.06
C GLY A 62 18.91 -8.48 21.67
N VAL A 63 17.57 -8.61 21.55
CA VAL A 63 16.88 -8.46 20.26
C VAL A 63 16.79 -6.99 19.88
N ARG A 64 17.13 -6.64 18.63
CA ARG A 64 17.08 -5.25 18.14
C ARG A 64 16.26 -5.16 16.85
N PHE A 65 15.13 -4.47 16.94
CA PHE A 65 14.26 -4.19 15.80
C PHE A 65 14.62 -2.88 15.09
N GLU A 66 15.43 -2.01 15.73
CA GLU A 66 15.83 -0.72 15.18
C GLU A 66 16.45 -0.82 13.77
N PRO A 67 17.34 -1.79 13.45
CA PRO A 67 17.91 -1.91 12.11
C PRO A 67 16.86 -2.18 11.02
N TYR A 68 15.79 -2.92 11.34
CA TYR A 68 14.70 -3.20 10.40
C TYR A 68 13.86 -1.94 10.14
N ILE A 69 13.62 -1.14 11.18
CA ILE A 69 12.91 0.14 11.07
C ILE A 69 13.75 1.13 10.25
N GLU A 70 15.05 1.21 10.50
CA GLU A 70 15.99 2.04 9.73
C GLU A 70 16.00 1.64 8.25
N GLN A 71 16.05 0.34 7.95
CA GLN A 71 15.97 -0.14 6.59
C GLN A 71 14.66 0.24 5.90
N LEU A 72 13.52 0.18 6.60
CA LEU A 72 12.23 0.65 6.08
C LEU A 72 12.20 2.16 5.83
N GLN A 73 12.94 2.97 6.61
CA GLN A 73 13.11 4.39 6.30
C GLN A 73 13.93 4.61 5.02
N ILE A 74 14.92 3.77 4.75
CA ILE A 74 15.67 3.80 3.49
C ILE A 74 14.73 3.45 2.32
N VAL A 75 13.95 2.38 2.43
CA VAL A 75 12.95 1.99 1.41
C VAL A 75 12.01 3.15 1.12
N ARG A 76 11.46 3.79 2.16
CA ARG A 76 10.60 4.97 2.02
C ARG A 76 11.30 6.13 1.32
N ALA A 77 12.54 6.43 1.70
CA ALA A 77 13.29 7.52 1.11
C ALA A 77 13.53 7.32 -0.40
N GLN A 78 13.86 6.10 -0.82
CA GLN A 78 14.04 5.79 -2.25
C GLN A 78 12.71 5.80 -3.01
N PHE A 79 11.65 5.25 -2.40
CA PHE A 79 10.32 5.26 -3.00
C PHE A 79 9.83 6.69 -3.25
N ARG A 80 9.99 7.59 -2.28
CA ARG A 80 9.65 9.02 -2.40
C ARG A 80 10.41 9.75 -3.50
N ARG A 81 11.62 9.30 -3.81
CA ARG A 81 12.44 9.85 -4.90
C ARG A 81 12.00 9.33 -6.28
N GLY A 82 11.10 8.35 -6.34
CA GLY A 82 10.74 7.66 -7.58
C GLY A 82 11.85 6.76 -8.12
N ASP A 83 12.87 6.45 -7.33
CA ASP A 83 13.97 5.56 -7.73
C ASP A 83 13.54 4.11 -7.52
N GLU A 84 12.95 3.52 -8.57
CA GLU A 84 12.44 2.16 -8.51
C GLU A 84 13.55 1.12 -8.28
N ALA A 85 14.72 1.31 -8.89
CA ALA A 85 15.85 0.38 -8.75
C ALA A 85 16.43 0.42 -7.33
N ALA A 86 16.59 1.62 -6.76
CA ALA A 86 17.04 1.76 -5.37
C ALA A 86 15.98 1.27 -4.37
N THR A 87 14.69 1.47 -4.66
CA THR A 87 13.60 0.93 -3.83
C THR A 87 13.63 -0.59 -3.84
N TYR A 88 13.75 -1.21 -5.02
CA TYR A 88 13.88 -2.65 -5.19
C TYR A 88 15.10 -3.20 -4.43
N ALA A 89 16.26 -2.55 -4.56
CA ALA A 89 17.47 -2.97 -3.86
C ALA A 89 17.31 -2.87 -2.33
N ALA A 90 16.74 -1.77 -1.83
CA ALA A 90 16.51 -1.57 -0.41
C ALA A 90 15.50 -2.57 0.17
N MET A 91 14.46 -2.93 -0.60
CA MET A 91 13.45 -3.89 -0.14
C MET A 91 13.99 -5.32 -0.13
N ASN A 92 14.74 -5.74 -1.15
CA ASN A 92 15.40 -7.05 -1.12
C ASN A 92 16.41 -7.14 0.04
N ARG A 93 17.10 -6.04 0.37
CA ARG A 93 17.96 -6.00 1.55
C ARG A 93 17.17 -6.22 2.86
N LEU A 94 15.96 -5.64 2.99
CA LEU A 94 15.09 -5.92 4.15
C LEU A 94 14.75 -7.42 4.23
N MET A 95 14.41 -8.04 3.09
CA MET A 95 14.11 -9.48 3.04
C MET A 95 15.34 -10.32 3.39
N ASP A 96 16.54 -9.96 2.92
CA ASP A 96 17.79 -10.62 3.32
C ASP A 96 18.01 -10.55 4.85
N MET A 97 17.74 -9.39 5.48
CA MET A 97 17.87 -9.22 6.95
C MET A 97 16.89 -10.12 7.73
N LEU A 98 15.68 -10.31 7.21
CA LEU A 98 14.67 -11.17 7.82
C LEU A 98 15.06 -12.65 7.67
N GLU A 99 15.49 -13.05 6.47
CA GLU A 99 15.91 -14.41 6.16
C GLU A 99 17.10 -14.87 7.03
N THR A 100 18.07 -13.98 7.22
CA THR A 100 19.27 -14.23 8.04
C THR A 100 19.06 -13.97 9.54
N ARG A 101 17.88 -13.46 9.93
CA ARG A 101 17.53 -13.13 11.32
C ARG A 101 18.55 -12.20 11.98
N GLU A 102 19.01 -11.22 11.22
CA GLU A 102 19.98 -10.24 11.68
C GLU A 102 19.56 -9.62 13.02
N ASN A 103 20.52 -9.39 13.92
CA ASN A 103 20.26 -8.81 15.24
C ASN A 103 19.34 -9.65 16.15
N GLY A 104 19.20 -10.95 15.85
CA GLY A 104 18.69 -11.95 16.78
C GLY A 104 17.17 -11.96 16.93
N ILE A 105 16.41 -11.47 15.95
CA ILE A 105 14.94 -11.58 16.00
C ILE A 105 14.51 -13.05 16.03
N PRO A 106 13.44 -13.39 16.79
CA PRO A 106 12.94 -14.76 16.86
C PRO A 106 12.60 -15.32 15.48
N ALA A 107 12.84 -16.61 15.28
CA ALA A 107 12.56 -17.30 14.03
C ALA A 107 11.12 -17.08 13.54
N ALA A 108 10.13 -17.30 14.41
CA ALA A 108 8.73 -17.11 14.09
C ALA A 108 8.40 -15.67 13.66
N THR A 109 8.95 -14.67 14.34
CA THR A 109 8.77 -13.26 14.00
C THR A 109 9.40 -12.92 12.65
N ALA A 110 10.63 -13.40 12.40
CA ALA A 110 11.32 -13.18 11.13
C ALA A 110 10.55 -13.80 9.95
N ASP A 111 10.10 -15.03 10.14
CA ASP A 111 9.40 -15.81 9.12
C ASP A 111 8.01 -15.18 8.83
N TRP A 112 7.28 -14.75 9.86
CA TRP A 112 6.01 -14.01 9.70
C TRP A 112 6.19 -12.66 8.99
N LEU A 113 7.20 -11.87 9.38
CA LEU A 113 7.51 -10.58 8.73
C LEU A 113 7.91 -10.78 7.26
N PHE A 114 8.65 -11.85 6.97
CA PHE A 114 9.07 -12.21 5.62
C PHE A 114 7.86 -12.56 4.75
N ASP A 115 6.96 -13.42 5.24
CA ASP A 115 5.72 -13.75 4.53
C ASP A 115 4.82 -12.52 4.34
N PHE A 116 4.75 -11.64 5.34
CA PHE A 116 4.00 -10.41 5.23
C PHE A 116 4.56 -9.47 4.14
N CYS A 117 5.88 -9.46 3.91
CA CYS A 117 6.48 -8.74 2.78
C CYS A 117 5.89 -9.18 1.44
N TYR A 118 5.67 -10.48 1.22
CA TYR A 118 5.04 -10.98 0.00
C TYR A 118 3.58 -10.54 -0.17
N VAL A 119 2.87 -10.33 0.93
CA VAL A 119 1.45 -9.96 0.88
C VAL A 119 1.26 -8.49 0.54
N VAL A 120 2.07 -7.59 1.11
CA VAL A 120 1.83 -6.14 1.02
C VAL A 120 2.72 -5.43 0.02
N THR A 121 3.90 -5.96 -0.28
CA THR A 121 4.88 -5.28 -1.16
C THR A 121 4.50 -5.45 -2.62
N PRO A 122 4.42 -4.38 -3.43
CA PRO A 122 4.25 -4.51 -4.87
C PRO A 122 5.35 -5.39 -5.49
N ALA A 123 4.96 -6.32 -6.37
CA ALA A 123 5.87 -7.29 -6.98
C ALA A 123 7.07 -6.64 -7.72
N ARG A 124 6.94 -5.41 -8.21
CA ARG A 124 8.03 -4.68 -8.88
C ARG A 124 9.17 -4.27 -7.94
N TYR A 125 8.98 -4.30 -6.62
CA TYR A 125 9.97 -3.86 -5.64
C TYR A 125 10.62 -5.01 -4.87
N HIS A 126 10.35 -6.27 -5.18
CA HIS A 126 11.07 -7.40 -4.56
C HIS A 126 11.18 -8.58 -5.50
N ASP A 127 12.21 -9.40 -5.30
CA ASP A 127 12.45 -10.59 -6.11
C ASP A 127 11.92 -11.84 -5.41
N VAL A 128 10.76 -12.31 -5.85
CA VAL A 128 10.15 -13.55 -5.37
C VAL A 128 11.08 -14.74 -5.61
N SER A 129 11.78 -14.79 -6.75
CA SER A 129 12.62 -15.93 -7.14
C SER A 129 13.86 -16.04 -6.27
N ARG A 130 14.44 -14.91 -5.85
CA ARG A 130 15.61 -14.88 -4.95
C ARG A 130 15.33 -15.47 -3.57
N HIS A 131 14.07 -15.43 -3.15
CA HIS A 131 13.61 -15.76 -1.80
C HIS A 131 12.64 -16.97 -1.79
N ILE A 132 12.49 -17.63 -2.94
CA ILE A 132 11.44 -18.63 -3.18
C ILE A 132 11.60 -19.89 -2.32
N ASP A 133 12.83 -20.31 -2.03
CA ASP A 133 13.09 -21.52 -1.24
C ASP A 133 12.59 -21.35 0.20
N LYS A 134 12.83 -20.17 0.77
CA LYS A 134 12.36 -19.79 2.10
C LYS A 134 10.84 -19.70 2.10
N PHE A 135 10.26 -18.99 1.14
CA PHE A 135 8.81 -18.86 0.99
C PHE A 135 8.11 -20.23 0.82
N ILE A 136 8.59 -21.11 -0.06
CA ILE A 136 8.07 -22.46 -0.26
C ILE A 136 8.17 -23.28 1.03
N LYS A 137 9.30 -23.21 1.73
CA LYS A 137 9.48 -23.92 3.01
C LYS A 137 8.44 -23.48 4.05
N HIS A 138 8.10 -22.19 4.11
CA HIS A 138 7.06 -21.69 5.02
C HIS A 138 5.65 -22.11 4.58
N GLN A 139 5.34 -22.05 3.28
CA GLN A 139 4.01 -22.38 2.76
C GLN A 139 3.70 -23.89 2.76
N TYR A 140 4.72 -24.76 2.62
CA TYR A 140 4.53 -26.19 2.41
C TYR A 140 5.33 -27.11 3.36
N GLY A 141 6.21 -26.57 4.20
CA GLY A 141 7.09 -27.35 5.09
C GLY A 141 6.57 -27.62 6.50
N GLU A 142 5.46 -27.01 6.92
CA GLU A 142 4.85 -27.26 8.25
C GLU A 142 3.81 -28.41 8.28
N MET A 143 3.54 -29.10 7.16
CA MET A 143 2.65 -30.28 7.16
C MET A 143 3.35 -31.61 7.52
N GLY A 144 4.54 -31.58 8.11
CA GLY A 144 5.38 -32.77 8.27
C GLY A 144 6.27 -32.80 9.52
N GLY A 145 5.79 -32.29 10.66
CA GLY A 145 6.45 -32.39 11.97
C GLY A 145 5.56 -33.02 13.01
#